data_AF-A0A7C4BEJ4-F1
#
_entry.id   AF-A0A7C4BEJ4-F1
#
_cell.length_a   1.000
_cell.length_b   1.000
_cell.length_c   1.000
_cell.angle_alpha   90.00
_cell.angle_beta   90.00
_cell.angle_gamma   90.00
#
_symmetry.space_group_name_H-M   'P 1'
#
loop_
_entity.id
_entity.type
_entity.pdbx_description
1 polymer ?
#
loop_
_entity_poly.entity_id
_entity_poly.type
_entity_poly.pdbx_seq_one_letter_code
_entity_poly.pdbx_strand_id
1 'polypeptide(L)'
;MMEHGGVSVVVFAVMMTMVILMLFSVWYVNFTQSSTKKAELEHIQTVAEDFRRLQSLILSMRENGLGTAEFRMSPAPVVGVPSPNRASMFWVENESDSSPGLVCLEMGNVIYSKYTYIYESGAVLIQQGSSATMKFEPRAFSLENSGLVYREVRLKDPVPKLAGTGRTTLILFVENVSEKTEAENIYIRSSYPSAWERYLSRVVENLKPIYENIRLEKWERGWRIWLGGDNVYTHRIVELSVRTVC
;
A
#
# COMPACT_ATOMS: atom_id res chain seq x y z
N MET A 1 -77.19 -9.65 -11.39
CA MET A 1 -76.23 -10.60 -11.99
C MET A 1 -75.04 -9.82 -12.52
N MET A 2 -74.30 -9.17 -11.64
CA MET A 2 -73.02 -8.47 -11.89
C MET A 2 -72.50 -8.16 -10.48
N GLU A 3 -71.50 -8.89 -9.96
CA GLU A 3 -70.65 -8.42 -8.83
C GLU A 3 -69.53 -9.41 -8.38
N HIS A 4 -69.18 -10.44 -9.16
CA HIS A 4 -68.10 -11.36 -8.77
C HIS A 4 -66.80 -11.22 -9.59
N GLY A 5 -66.76 -10.33 -10.59
CA GLY A 5 -65.56 -10.10 -11.42
C GLY A 5 -64.52 -9.16 -10.78
N GLY A 6 -64.96 -8.13 -10.03
CA GLY A 6 -64.06 -7.10 -9.51
C GLY A 6 -63.12 -7.57 -8.41
N VAL A 7 -63.61 -8.41 -7.49
CA VAL A 7 -62.84 -8.89 -6.34
C VAL A 7 -61.68 -9.80 -6.79
N SER A 8 -61.90 -10.66 -7.79
CA SER A 8 -60.87 -11.56 -8.31
C SER A 8 -59.71 -10.80 -8.97
N VAL A 9 -60.00 -9.73 -9.73
CA VAL A 9 -58.98 -8.89 -10.38
C VAL A 9 -58.12 -8.17 -9.35
N VAL A 10 -58.74 -7.63 -8.29
CA VAL A 10 -58.01 -6.94 -7.20
C VAL A 10 -57.12 -7.92 -6.43
N VAL A 11 -57.64 -9.10 -6.07
CA VAL A 11 -56.85 -10.12 -5.37
C VAL A 11 -55.65 -10.57 -6.22
N PHE A 12 -55.86 -10.79 -7.52
CA PHE A 12 -54.77 -11.14 -8.44
C PHE A 12 -53.71 -10.03 -8.54
N ALA A 13 -54.13 -8.77 -8.66
CA ALA A 13 -53.21 -7.63 -8.73
C ALA A 13 -52.38 -7.48 -7.45
N VAL A 14 -52.99 -7.67 -6.27
CA VAL A 14 -52.28 -7.63 -4.98
C VAL A 14 -51.28 -8.77 -4.89
N MET A 15 -51.67 -10.00 -5.26
CA MET A 15 -50.76 -11.16 -5.28
C MET A 15 -49.59 -10.94 -6.23
N MET A 16 -49.84 -10.43 -7.44
CA MET A 16 -48.78 -10.11 -8.40
C MET A 16 -47.83 -9.04 -7.87
N THR A 17 -48.37 -8.00 -7.22
CA THR A 17 -47.57 -6.94 -6.60
C THR A 17 -46.66 -7.52 -5.51
N MET A 18 -47.17 -8.42 -4.66
CA MET A 18 -46.36 -9.09 -3.64
C MET A 18 -45.24 -9.95 -4.25
N VAL A 19 -45.52 -10.70 -5.31
CA VAL A 19 -44.50 -11.51 -6.00
C VAL A 19 -43.42 -10.61 -6.62
N ILE A 20 -43.82 -9.51 -7.27
CA ILE A 20 -42.88 -8.53 -7.84
C ILE A 20 -42.00 -7.93 -6.73
N LEU A 21 -42.58 -7.55 -5.59
CA LEU A 21 -41.83 -7.01 -4.46
C LEU A 21 -40.85 -8.03 -3.87
N MET A 22 -41.23 -9.31 -3.77
CA MET A 22 -40.33 -10.38 -3.32
C MET A 22 -39.16 -10.58 -4.30
N LEU A 23 -39.45 -10.68 -5.60
CA LEU A 23 -38.42 -10.83 -6.64
C LEU A 23 -37.49 -9.61 -6.67
N PHE A 24 -38.05 -8.41 -6.57
CA PHE A 24 -37.28 -7.17 -6.52
C PHE A 24 -36.38 -7.12 -5.29
N SER A 25 -36.85 -7.56 -4.12
CA SER A 25 -36.06 -7.59 -2.88
C SER A 25 -34.85 -8.51 -3.01
N VAL A 26 -35.04 -9.74 -3.52
CA VAL A 26 -33.94 -10.70 -3.74
C VAL A 26 -32.96 -10.16 -4.80
N TRP A 27 -33.48 -9.64 -5.91
CA TRP A 27 -32.66 -9.06 -6.97
C TRP A 27 -31.84 -7.87 -6.47
N TYR A 28 -32.46 -6.95 -5.72
CA TYR A 28 -31.82 -5.75 -5.19
C TYR A 28 -30.68 -6.07 -4.22
N VAL A 29 -30.86 -7.04 -3.31
CA VAL A 29 -29.80 -7.49 -2.40
C VAL A 29 -28.60 -8.05 -3.17
N ASN A 30 -28.84 -8.89 -4.18
CA ASN A 30 -27.76 -9.45 -4.98
C ASN A 30 -27.05 -8.39 -5.84
N PHE A 31 -27.82 -7.48 -6.45
CA PHE A 31 -27.29 -6.39 -7.26
C PHE A 31 -26.42 -5.43 -6.43
N THR A 32 -26.89 -5.04 -5.24
CA THR A 32 -26.16 -4.13 -4.35
C THR A 32 -24.85 -4.76 -3.87
N GLN A 33 -24.84 -6.03 -3.47
CA GLN A 33 -23.62 -6.74 -3.09
C GLN A 33 -22.64 -6.90 -4.24
N SER A 34 -23.11 -7.25 -5.43
CA SER A 34 -22.24 -7.41 -6.60
C SER A 34 -21.58 -6.09 -7.02
N SER A 35 -22.39 -5.03 -7.10
CA SER A 35 -21.92 -3.71 -7.55
C SER A 35 -20.98 -3.06 -6.53
N THR A 36 -21.26 -3.19 -5.23
CA THR A 36 -20.36 -2.70 -4.17
C THR A 36 -19.02 -3.43 -4.18
N LYS A 37 -19.04 -4.76 -4.35
CA LYS A 37 -17.80 -5.54 -4.47
C LYS A 37 -16.98 -5.11 -5.68
N LYS A 38 -17.62 -4.90 -6.84
CA LYS A 38 -16.94 -4.42 -8.04
C LYS A 38 -16.28 -3.06 -7.82
N ALA A 39 -17.00 -2.09 -7.25
CA ALA A 39 -16.47 -0.76 -6.96
C ALA A 39 -15.29 -0.80 -5.96
N GLU A 40 -15.33 -1.68 -4.97
CA GLU A 40 -14.23 -1.89 -4.02
C GLU A 40 -13.00 -2.49 -4.67
N LEU A 41 -13.17 -3.49 -5.54
CA LEU A 41 -12.05 -4.08 -6.28
C LEU A 41 -11.38 -3.06 -7.19
N GLU A 42 -12.16 -2.25 -7.91
CA GLU A 42 -11.66 -1.15 -8.73
C GLU A 42 -10.92 -0.10 -7.88
N HIS A 43 -11.42 0.20 -6.68
CA HIS A 43 -10.75 1.11 -5.76
C HIS A 43 -9.39 0.58 -5.28
N ILE A 44 -9.32 -0.71 -4.90
CA ILE A 44 -8.07 -1.35 -4.49
C ILE A 44 -7.02 -1.31 -5.61
N GLN A 45 -7.43 -1.53 -6.86
CA GLN A 45 -6.56 -1.42 -8.02
C GLN A 45 -6.09 0.01 -8.25
N THR A 46 -7.01 0.98 -8.15
CA THR A 46 -6.69 2.41 -8.26
C THR A 46 -5.64 2.81 -7.22
N VAL A 47 -5.82 2.41 -5.96
CA VAL A 47 -4.87 2.73 -4.89
C VAL A 47 -3.51 2.07 -5.12
N ALA A 48 -3.47 0.83 -5.64
CA ALA A 48 -2.22 0.21 -6.03
C ALA A 48 -1.47 1.05 -7.08
N GLU A 49 -2.18 1.56 -8.08
CA GLU A 49 -1.62 2.44 -9.09
C GLU A 49 -1.17 3.78 -8.52
N ASP A 50 -1.94 4.37 -7.61
CA ASP A 50 -1.58 5.63 -6.93
C ASP A 50 -0.28 5.46 -6.13
N PHE A 51 -0.11 4.34 -5.41
CA PHE A 51 1.15 4.04 -4.70
C PHE A 51 2.31 3.73 -5.65
N ARG A 52 2.06 3.10 -6.80
CA ARG A 52 3.09 2.94 -7.83
C ARG A 52 3.52 4.28 -8.42
N ARG A 53 2.58 5.20 -8.62
CA ARG A 53 2.87 6.57 -9.07
C ARG A 53 3.64 7.34 -8.01
N LEU A 54 3.24 7.26 -6.74
CA LEU A 54 3.98 7.79 -5.60
C LEU A 54 5.42 7.29 -5.60
N GLN A 55 5.63 5.98 -5.72
CA GLN A 55 6.95 5.37 -5.79
C GLN A 55 7.78 5.99 -6.92
N SER A 56 7.22 6.07 -8.13
CA SER A 56 7.92 6.65 -9.28
C SER A 56 8.22 8.15 -9.10
N LEU A 57 7.29 8.90 -8.51
CA LEU A 57 7.42 10.31 -8.22
C LEU A 57 8.59 10.54 -7.26
N ILE A 58 8.57 9.88 -6.10
CA ILE A 58 9.63 10.02 -5.08
C ILE A 58 11.00 9.65 -5.66
N LEU A 59 11.09 8.54 -6.41
CA LEU A 59 12.35 8.11 -7.02
C LEU A 59 12.89 9.06 -8.11
N SER A 60 12.02 9.88 -8.70
CA SER A 60 12.40 10.89 -9.68
C SER A 60 12.76 12.25 -9.07
N MET A 61 12.43 12.46 -7.80
CA MET A 61 12.77 13.70 -7.11
C MET A 61 14.27 13.79 -6.84
N ARG A 62 14.78 15.01 -6.88
CA ARG A 62 16.13 15.34 -6.41
C ARG A 62 16.09 15.70 -4.92
N GLU A 63 17.25 15.80 -4.29
CA GLU A 63 17.40 16.34 -2.94
C GLU A 63 16.73 17.71 -2.79
N ASN A 64 16.02 17.94 -1.69
CA ASN A 64 15.16 19.11 -1.44
C ASN A 64 14.03 19.28 -2.47
N GLY A 65 13.63 18.20 -3.14
CA GLY A 65 12.54 18.18 -4.09
C GLY A 65 11.17 18.26 -3.41
N LEU A 66 10.25 18.98 -4.04
CA LEU A 66 8.85 19.03 -3.68
C LEU A 66 8.03 18.28 -4.73
N GLY A 67 7.07 17.47 -4.29
CA GLY A 67 6.06 16.94 -5.19
C GLY A 67 4.74 16.68 -4.50
N THR A 68 3.73 16.45 -5.33
CA THR A 68 2.36 16.26 -4.87
C THR A 68 1.79 14.96 -5.42
N ALA A 69 1.15 14.18 -4.57
CA ALA A 69 0.45 12.96 -4.96
C ALA A 69 -1.01 13.02 -4.50
N GLU A 70 -1.94 12.65 -5.38
CA GLU A 70 -3.36 12.60 -5.06
C GLU A 70 -3.76 11.15 -4.83
N PHE A 71 -4.50 10.88 -3.76
CA PHE A 71 -4.96 9.54 -3.41
C PHE A 71 -6.47 9.50 -3.29
N ARG A 72 -7.05 8.41 -3.78
CA ARG A 72 -8.47 8.13 -3.59
C ARG A 72 -8.69 7.43 -2.25
N MET A 73 -9.39 8.11 -1.34
CA MET A 73 -9.70 7.64 0.01
C MET A 73 -10.85 6.64 0.06
N SER A 74 -11.79 6.66 -0.89
CA SER A 74 -12.94 5.73 -0.87
C SER A 74 -13.32 5.24 -2.27
N PRO A 75 -13.99 4.07 -2.37
CA PRO A 75 -14.57 3.62 -3.62
C PRO A 75 -15.56 4.63 -4.21
N ALA A 76 -15.80 4.56 -5.52
CA ALA A 76 -16.86 5.32 -6.13
C ALA A 76 -18.22 4.95 -5.52
N PRO A 77 -19.14 5.92 -5.31
CA PRO A 77 -20.49 5.60 -4.86
C PRO A 77 -21.19 4.74 -5.92
N VAL A 78 -21.92 3.72 -5.48
CA VAL A 78 -22.73 2.89 -6.34
C VAL A 78 -24.14 3.47 -6.40
N VAL A 79 -24.67 3.70 -7.61
CA VAL A 79 -26.00 4.28 -7.83
C VAL A 79 -27.06 3.45 -7.09
N GLY A 80 -27.91 4.13 -6.32
CA GLY A 80 -28.99 3.50 -5.56
C GLY A 80 -28.55 2.78 -4.30
N VAL A 81 -27.25 2.74 -3.98
CA VAL A 81 -26.74 2.15 -2.74
C VAL A 81 -26.37 3.28 -1.76
N PRO A 82 -26.91 3.30 -0.54
CA PRO A 82 -26.47 4.24 0.49
C PRO A 82 -24.96 4.03 0.71
N SER A 83 -24.16 5.08 0.54
CA SER A 83 -22.72 4.98 0.77
C SER A 83 -22.48 4.64 2.24
N PRO A 84 -21.85 3.50 2.57
CA PRO A 84 -21.38 3.31 3.94
C PRO A 84 -20.30 4.37 4.20
N ASN A 85 -20.18 4.86 5.44
CA ASN A 85 -19.06 5.70 5.86
C ASN A 85 -17.78 4.86 5.82
N ARG A 86 -17.15 4.77 4.65
CA ARG A 86 -15.87 4.08 4.42
C ARG A 86 -14.76 5.10 4.43
N ALA A 87 -14.51 5.64 5.62
CA ALA A 87 -13.37 6.51 5.83
C ALA A 87 -12.10 5.67 5.72
N SER A 88 -11.20 6.08 4.82
CA SER A 88 -9.82 5.63 4.89
C SER A 88 -9.01 6.61 5.71
N MET A 89 -7.88 6.13 6.19
CA MET A 89 -6.99 6.86 7.06
C MET A 89 -5.63 6.90 6.39
N PHE A 90 -5.14 8.10 6.18
CA PHE A 90 -3.87 8.37 5.55
C PHE A 90 -2.94 9.04 6.56
N TRP A 91 -1.68 8.62 6.60
CA TRP A 91 -0.67 9.27 7.43
C TRP A 91 0.73 9.07 6.85
N VAL A 92 1.62 9.99 7.22
CA VAL A 92 3.05 9.86 7.01
C VAL A 92 3.68 9.66 8.39
N GLU A 93 4.39 8.56 8.57
CA GLU A 93 5.12 8.30 9.80
C GLU A 93 6.60 8.59 9.55
N ASN A 94 7.14 9.50 10.36
CA ASN A 94 8.56 9.79 10.39
C ASN A 94 9.10 9.52 11.78
N GLU A 95 9.19 8.23 12.08
CA GLU A 95 10.35 7.67 12.75
C GLU A 95 11.15 8.50 13.76
N SER A 96 12.10 9.16 13.11
CA SER A 96 13.31 9.78 13.60
C SER A 96 13.90 10.53 12.41
N ASP A 97 14.83 11.46 12.63
CA ASP A 97 15.58 12.13 11.57
C ASP A 97 16.37 11.16 10.66
N SER A 98 16.47 9.88 11.06
CA SER A 98 17.14 8.80 10.34
C SER A 98 16.20 7.88 9.56
N SER A 99 14.88 8.03 9.66
CA SER A 99 13.93 7.15 8.97
C SER A 99 13.72 7.61 7.51
N PRO A 100 13.53 6.69 6.54
CA PRO A 100 13.27 7.03 5.14
C PRO A 100 11.90 7.71 4.93
N GLY A 101 11.07 7.79 5.98
CA GLY A 101 9.70 8.27 5.92
C GLY A 101 8.77 7.21 5.33
N LEU A 102 7.72 6.87 6.06
CA LEU A 102 6.72 5.90 5.66
C LEU A 102 5.45 6.61 5.24
N VAL A 103 4.85 6.16 4.14
CA VAL A 103 3.55 6.66 3.71
C VAL A 103 2.55 5.52 3.79
N CYS A 104 1.49 5.72 4.57
CA CYS A 104 0.50 4.69 4.86
C CYS A 104 -0.91 5.15 4.48
N LEU A 105 -1.65 4.26 3.83
CA LEU A 105 -3.08 4.40 3.59
C LEU A 105 -3.79 3.14 4.06
N GLU A 106 -4.43 3.23 5.23
CA GLU A 106 -5.34 2.20 5.74
C GLU A 106 -6.72 2.40 5.13
N MET A 107 -7.20 1.35 4.49
CA MET A 107 -8.52 1.30 3.89
C MET A 107 -9.39 0.35 4.70
N GLY A 108 -10.57 0.86 5.06
CA GLY A 108 -11.68 0.05 5.55
C GLY A 108 -12.71 -0.14 4.45
N ASN A 109 -12.96 -1.38 4.04
CA ASN A 109 -14.06 -1.69 3.12
C ASN A 109 -14.77 -3.02 3.51
N VAL A 110 -15.75 -3.44 2.71
CA VAL A 110 -16.58 -4.61 3.06
C VAL A 110 -15.89 -5.92 2.67
N ILE A 111 -15.11 -5.94 1.60
CA ILE A 111 -14.35 -7.12 1.18
C ILE A 111 -13.16 -7.38 2.13
N TYR A 112 -12.44 -6.32 2.49
CA TYR A 112 -11.25 -6.32 3.33
C TYR A 112 -11.42 -5.25 4.40
N SER A 113 -11.87 -5.68 5.58
CA SER A 113 -12.17 -4.79 6.70
C SER A 113 -10.96 -4.01 7.21
N LYS A 114 -9.75 -4.52 6.97
CA LYS A 114 -8.47 -3.82 7.21
C LYS A 114 -7.46 -4.18 6.13
N TYR A 115 -7.10 -3.19 5.32
CA TYR A 115 -6.10 -3.35 4.26
C TYR A 115 -5.26 -2.08 4.17
N THR A 116 -3.93 -2.19 4.27
CA THR A 116 -3.06 -1.02 4.31
C THR A 116 -2.05 -1.06 3.17
N TYR A 117 -2.01 0.00 2.37
CA TYR A 117 -0.91 0.24 1.44
C TYR A 117 0.17 1.05 2.14
N ILE A 118 1.41 0.60 1.98
CA ILE A 118 2.58 1.18 2.64
C ILE A 118 3.64 1.46 1.58
N TYR A 119 4.19 2.66 1.56
CA TYR A 119 5.45 2.96 0.90
C TYR A 119 6.56 2.96 1.94
N GLU A 120 7.57 2.13 1.74
CA GLU A 120 8.73 2.00 2.63
C GLU A 120 10.00 1.84 1.80
N SER A 121 10.97 2.75 1.96
CA SER A 121 12.31 2.62 1.35
C SER A 121 12.28 2.35 -0.16
N GLY A 122 11.38 3.00 -0.88
CA GLY A 122 11.20 2.80 -2.31
C GLY A 122 10.38 1.57 -2.69
N ALA A 123 10.01 0.68 -1.77
CA ALA A 123 9.10 -0.43 -2.01
C ALA A 123 7.65 -0.03 -1.72
N VAL A 124 6.70 -0.68 -2.39
CA VAL A 124 5.29 -0.60 -2.04
C VAL A 124 4.85 -1.95 -1.50
N LEU A 125 4.37 -1.94 -0.26
CA LEU A 125 3.89 -3.10 0.45
C LEU A 125 2.38 -3.02 0.63
N ILE A 126 1.79 -4.19 0.82
CA ILE A 126 0.40 -4.39 1.17
C ILE A 126 0.37 -5.21 2.45
N GLN A 127 -0.30 -4.67 3.46
CA GLN A 127 -0.56 -5.35 4.72
C GLN A 127 -2.04 -5.73 4.84
N GLN A 128 -2.29 -6.99 5.18
CA GLN A 128 -3.61 -7.52 5.51
C GLN A 128 -3.51 -8.34 6.81
N GLY A 129 -4.03 -7.78 7.90
CA GLY A 129 -3.86 -8.35 9.24
C GLY A 129 -2.38 -8.38 9.66
N SER A 130 -1.89 -9.54 10.08
CA SER A 130 -0.49 -9.76 10.47
C SER A 130 0.45 -10.09 9.30
N SER A 131 -0.08 -10.20 8.08
CA SER A 131 0.72 -10.52 6.90
C SER A 131 0.98 -9.28 6.07
N ALA A 132 2.22 -9.13 5.60
CA ALA A 132 2.63 -8.09 4.67
C ALA A 132 3.30 -8.73 3.46
N THR A 133 3.02 -8.18 2.28
CA THR A 133 3.57 -8.64 1.00
C THR A 133 4.02 -7.46 0.17
N MET A 134 5.15 -7.62 -0.53
CA MET A 134 5.63 -6.60 -1.45
C MET A 134 4.82 -6.63 -2.74
N LYS A 135 4.18 -5.51 -3.06
CA LYS A 135 3.39 -5.33 -4.28
C LYS A 135 4.22 -4.78 -5.43
N PHE A 136 5.07 -3.79 -5.14
CA PHE A 136 6.02 -3.24 -6.10
C PHE A 136 7.41 -3.20 -5.49
N GLU A 137 8.36 -3.77 -6.22
CA GLU A 137 9.76 -3.85 -5.80
C GLU A 137 10.43 -2.48 -5.84
N PRO A 138 11.35 -2.19 -4.91
CA PRO A 138 12.09 -0.94 -4.93
C PRO A 138 13.04 -0.88 -6.12
N ARG A 139 13.15 0.30 -6.74
CA ARG A 139 14.27 0.62 -7.66
C ARG A 139 15.51 1.11 -6.92
N ALA A 140 15.47 1.09 -5.59
CA ALA A 140 16.55 1.59 -4.76
C ALA A 140 17.84 0.77 -4.89
N PHE A 141 17.77 -0.47 -5.38
CA PHE A 141 18.93 -1.32 -5.62
C PHE A 141 19.24 -1.40 -7.10
N SER A 142 20.41 -0.92 -7.50
CA SER A 142 20.96 -1.08 -8.85
C SER A 142 22.35 -1.68 -8.76
N LEU A 143 22.71 -2.53 -9.74
CA LEU A 143 24.08 -2.93 -9.94
C LEU A 143 24.71 -1.94 -10.93
N GLU A 144 25.77 -1.27 -10.50
CA GLU A 144 26.58 -0.39 -11.34
C GLU A 144 27.99 -0.96 -11.49
N ASN A 145 28.79 -0.41 -12.42
CA ASN A 145 30.13 -0.92 -12.72
C ASN A 145 31.06 -0.95 -11.48
N SER A 146 30.77 -0.14 -10.46
CA SER A 146 31.51 -0.03 -9.19
C SER A 146 30.90 -0.86 -8.04
N GLY A 147 29.78 -1.56 -8.24
CA GLY A 147 29.16 -2.44 -7.24
C GLY A 147 27.66 -2.21 -7.05
N LEU A 148 27.12 -2.75 -5.94
CA LEU A 148 25.73 -2.57 -5.55
C LEU A 148 25.50 -1.14 -5.03
N VAL A 149 24.62 -0.41 -5.70
CA VAL A 149 24.19 0.93 -5.32
C VAL A 149 22.84 0.85 -4.62
N TYR A 150 22.78 1.43 -3.43
CA TYR A 150 21.53 1.64 -2.71
C TYR A 150 21.19 3.13 -2.66
N ARG A 151 20.02 3.48 -3.22
CA ARG A 151 19.45 4.83 -3.16
C ARG A 151 18.45 4.92 -2.01
N GLU A 152 18.87 5.59 -0.94
CA GLU A 152 18.01 5.93 0.19
C GLU A 152 17.32 7.27 -0.08
N VAL A 153 16.00 7.34 0.11
CA VAL A 153 15.23 8.58 0.01
C VAL A 153 14.58 8.85 1.36
N ARG A 154 14.71 10.08 1.86
CA ARG A 154 14.09 10.53 3.11
C ARG A 154 12.99 11.55 2.84
N LEU A 155 11.81 11.27 3.38
CA LEU A 155 10.70 12.22 3.38
C LEU A 155 10.80 13.16 4.59
N LYS A 156 10.50 14.44 4.38
CA LYS A 156 10.43 15.47 5.41
C LYS A 156 8.97 15.76 5.77
N ASP A 157 8.80 16.22 7.01
CA ASP A 157 7.56 16.74 7.60
C ASP A 157 6.41 15.71 7.67
N PRO A 158 6.02 15.27 8.88
CA PRO A 158 4.86 14.40 9.01
C PRO A 158 3.61 15.15 8.55
N VAL A 159 2.93 14.59 7.56
CA VAL A 159 1.61 15.09 7.16
C VAL A 159 0.63 14.70 8.25
N PRO A 160 -0.24 15.62 8.71
CA PRO A 160 -1.23 15.29 9.72
C PRO A 160 -2.05 14.09 9.29
N LYS A 161 -2.47 13.27 10.25
CA LYS A 161 -3.32 12.11 9.99
C LYS A 161 -4.64 12.58 9.37
N LEU A 162 -4.88 12.21 8.11
CA LEU A 162 -6.07 12.60 7.35
C LEU A 162 -7.04 11.43 7.30
N ALA A 163 -8.23 11.63 7.87
CA ALA A 163 -9.35 10.70 7.72
C ALA A 163 -10.43 11.35 6.86
N GLY A 164 -10.97 10.60 5.90
CA GLY A 164 -12.01 11.16 5.05
C GLY A 164 -12.54 10.22 3.98
N THR A 165 -13.52 10.72 3.25
CA THR A 165 -14.06 10.12 2.04
C THR A 165 -13.69 10.99 0.83
N GLY A 166 -13.53 10.39 -0.34
CA GLY A 166 -13.22 11.13 -1.57
C GLY A 166 -11.73 11.11 -1.94
N ARG A 167 -11.10 12.28 -2.11
CA ARG A 167 -9.70 12.40 -2.53
C ARG A 167 -8.90 13.23 -1.52
N THR A 168 -7.64 12.88 -1.36
CA THR A 168 -6.68 13.65 -0.54
C THR A 168 -5.46 14.00 -1.37
N THR A 169 -4.89 15.18 -1.15
CA THR A 169 -3.64 15.60 -1.77
C THR A 169 -2.55 15.59 -0.72
N LEU A 170 -1.49 14.85 -1.03
CA LEU A 170 -0.29 14.77 -0.25
C LEU A 170 0.77 15.69 -0.83
N ILE A 171 1.38 16.50 0.02
CA ILE A 171 2.57 17.27 -0.32
C ILE A 171 3.75 16.53 0.31
N LEU A 172 4.72 16.15 -0.53
CA LEU A 172 5.91 15.40 -0.16
C LEU A 172 7.13 16.28 -0.35
N PHE A 173 7.98 16.29 0.67
CA PHE A 173 9.27 16.94 0.64
C PHE A 173 10.33 15.86 0.76
N VAL A 174 11.24 15.79 -0.20
CA VAL A 174 12.40 14.89 -0.13
C VAL A 174 13.55 15.67 0.48
N GLU A 175 14.00 15.27 1.67
CA GLU A 175 15.09 15.97 2.36
C GLU A 175 16.46 15.52 1.88
N ASN A 176 16.64 14.21 1.68
CA ASN A 176 17.92 13.64 1.31
C ASN A 176 17.73 12.50 0.31
N VAL A 177 18.60 12.46 -0.70
CA VAL A 177 18.77 11.32 -1.60
C VAL A 177 20.24 10.94 -1.54
N SER A 178 20.55 9.86 -0.82
CA SER A 178 21.92 9.37 -0.73
C SER A 178 22.08 8.12 -1.59
N GLU A 179 23.06 8.13 -2.48
CA GLU A 179 23.53 6.95 -3.18
C GLU A 179 24.73 6.40 -2.43
N LYS A 180 24.61 5.17 -1.93
CA LYS A 180 25.69 4.47 -1.24
C LYS A 180 26.26 3.45 -2.22
N THR A 181 27.39 3.82 -2.81
CA THR A 181 28.26 2.93 -3.56
C THR A 181 29.31 2.36 -2.60
N GLU A 182 29.68 1.08 -2.75
CA GLU A 182 30.75 0.43 -1.96
C GLU A 182 30.44 0.15 -0.48
N ALA A 183 29.17 -0.04 -0.10
CA ALA A 183 28.86 -0.44 1.27
C ALA A 183 29.30 -1.90 1.53
N GLU A 184 30.24 -2.13 2.45
CA GLU A 184 30.69 -3.47 2.87
C GLU A 184 29.51 -4.37 3.27
N ASN A 185 28.44 -3.78 3.83
CA ASN A 185 27.18 -4.44 4.14
C ASN A 185 26.02 -3.47 3.98
N ILE A 186 24.85 -3.97 3.55
CA ILE A 186 23.61 -3.18 3.49
C ILE A 186 22.66 -3.65 4.58
N TYR A 187 22.15 -2.69 5.36
CA TYR A 187 21.21 -2.92 6.43
C TYR A 187 19.84 -2.36 6.04
N ILE A 188 18.81 -3.20 6.18
CA ILE A 188 17.43 -2.86 5.87
C ILE A 188 16.61 -3.21 7.09
N ARG A 189 16.24 -2.21 7.88
CA ARG A 189 15.30 -2.39 8.98
C ARG A 189 13.92 -1.96 8.50
N SER A 190 12.93 -2.78 8.83
CA SER A 190 11.56 -2.64 8.35
C SER A 190 10.61 -3.27 9.36
N SER A 191 9.46 -2.67 9.59
CA SER A 191 8.39 -3.31 10.37
C SER A 191 7.74 -4.50 9.65
N TYR A 192 8.12 -4.73 8.40
CA TYR A 192 7.56 -5.74 7.50
C TYR A 192 8.63 -6.71 6.97
N PRO A 193 9.43 -7.35 7.85
CA PRO A 193 10.60 -8.13 7.43
C PRO A 193 10.23 -9.28 6.47
N SER A 194 9.05 -9.89 6.64
CA SER A 194 8.56 -10.95 5.76
C SER A 194 8.29 -10.49 4.33
N ALA A 195 7.89 -9.22 4.14
CA ALA A 195 7.66 -8.66 2.81
C ALA A 195 8.96 -8.46 2.05
N TRP A 196 10.05 -8.14 2.77
CA TRP A 196 11.37 -7.91 2.21
C TRP A 196 12.17 -9.19 1.93
N GLU A 197 12.00 -10.23 2.74
CA GLU A 197 12.76 -11.49 2.67
C GLU A 197 12.86 -12.05 1.24
N ARG A 198 11.72 -12.26 0.58
CA ARG A 198 11.70 -12.84 -0.78
C ARG A 198 12.40 -11.97 -1.82
N TYR A 199 12.30 -10.65 -1.69
CA TYR A 199 12.97 -9.72 -2.60
C TYR A 199 14.49 -9.76 -2.37
N LEU A 200 14.91 -9.61 -1.12
CA LEU A 200 16.34 -9.57 -0.77
C LEU A 200 17.04 -10.89 -1.05
N SER A 201 16.39 -12.03 -0.83
CA SER A 201 16.94 -13.33 -1.21
C SER A 201 17.23 -13.39 -2.72
N ARG A 202 16.32 -12.89 -3.58
CA ARG A 202 16.57 -12.83 -5.02
C ARG A 202 17.72 -11.87 -5.38
N VAL A 203 17.79 -10.72 -4.72
CA VAL A 203 18.91 -9.79 -4.90
C VAL A 203 20.23 -10.47 -4.58
N VAL A 204 20.32 -11.17 -3.43
CA VAL A 204 21.51 -11.92 -3.04
C VAL A 204 21.85 -13.02 -4.04
N GLU A 205 20.89 -13.84 -4.47
CA GLU A 205 21.12 -14.87 -5.50
C GLU A 205 21.69 -14.29 -6.79
N ASN A 206 21.18 -13.15 -7.25
CA ASN A 206 21.67 -12.49 -8.46
C ASN A 206 23.08 -11.91 -8.32
N LEU A 207 23.51 -11.62 -7.09
CA LEU A 207 24.82 -11.03 -6.78
C LEU A 207 25.90 -12.06 -6.44
N LYS A 208 25.53 -13.33 -6.18
CA LYS A 208 26.49 -14.42 -5.92
C LYS A 208 27.59 -14.57 -6.97
N PRO A 209 27.35 -14.39 -8.29
CA PRO A 209 28.42 -14.48 -9.29
C PRO A 209 29.49 -13.37 -9.17
N ILE A 210 29.15 -12.26 -8.50
CA ILE A 210 30.01 -11.08 -8.36
C ILE A 210 30.70 -11.07 -6.98
N TYR A 211 29.99 -11.53 -5.96
CA TYR A 211 30.46 -11.54 -4.57
C TYR A 211 30.48 -12.97 -4.02
N GLU A 212 31.68 -13.55 -3.87
CA GLU A 212 31.84 -14.96 -3.46
C GLU A 212 31.24 -15.28 -2.08
N ASN A 213 31.25 -14.30 -1.16
CA ASN A 213 30.83 -14.49 0.23
C ASN A 213 29.49 -13.79 0.56
N ILE A 214 28.69 -13.45 -0.45
CA ILE A 214 27.43 -12.75 -0.22
C ILE A 214 26.40 -13.64 0.49
N ARG A 215 25.78 -13.11 1.54
CA ARG A 215 24.68 -13.80 2.23
C ARG A 215 23.65 -12.83 2.80
N LEU A 216 22.42 -13.30 2.87
CA LEU A 216 21.33 -12.60 3.54
C LEU A 216 21.21 -13.14 4.97
N GLU A 217 21.21 -12.25 5.95
CA GLU A 217 21.07 -12.61 7.35
C GLU A 217 19.95 -11.79 8.00
N LYS A 218 19.23 -12.43 8.93
CA LYS A 218 18.34 -11.69 9.83
C LYS A 218 19.19 -10.86 10.79
N TRP A 219 18.87 -9.59 10.90
CA TRP A 219 19.57 -8.67 11.78
C TRP A 219 18.55 -7.78 12.50
N GLU A 220 18.50 -7.89 13.83
CA GLU A 220 17.54 -7.19 14.68
C GLU A 220 16.08 -7.29 14.20
N ARG A 221 15.52 -6.17 13.71
CA ARG A 221 14.15 -6.03 13.15
C ARG A 221 14.18 -5.94 11.61
N GLY A 222 15.13 -6.61 10.97
CA GLY A 222 15.33 -6.45 9.54
C GLY A 222 16.31 -7.46 8.95
N TRP A 223 17.00 -7.00 7.92
CA TRP A 223 17.88 -7.80 7.08
C TRP A 223 19.23 -7.12 6.91
N ARG A 224 20.26 -7.96 6.88
CA ARG A 224 21.62 -7.57 6.50
C ARG A 224 22.00 -8.35 5.24
N ILE A 225 22.38 -7.62 4.18
CA ILE A 225 23.11 -8.19 3.06
C ILE A 225 24.60 -8.07 3.40
N TRP A 226 25.22 -9.21 3.67
CA TRP A 226 26.64 -9.31 3.97
C TRP A 226 27.43 -9.49 2.67
N LEU A 227 28.38 -8.60 2.31
CA LEU A 227 29.14 -8.73 1.05
C LEU A 227 30.52 -9.39 1.19
N GLY A 228 31.01 -9.63 2.42
CA GLY A 228 32.20 -10.47 2.63
C GLY A 228 33.54 -9.77 2.93
N GLY A 229 33.56 -8.51 3.40
CA GLY A 229 34.79 -7.83 3.82
C GLY A 229 34.84 -7.60 5.34
N ASP A 230 35.85 -8.13 6.02
CA ASP A 230 36.24 -7.73 7.38
C ASP A 230 37.22 -6.54 7.26
N ASN A 231 36.72 -5.32 7.00
CA ASN A 231 37.57 -4.13 7.03
C ASN A 231 37.14 -3.20 8.17
N VAL A 232 38.10 -2.94 9.07
CA VAL A 232 37.91 -2.45 10.43
C VAL A 232 37.70 -0.92 10.51
N TYR A 233 37.35 -0.23 9.42
CA TYR A 233 37.32 1.24 9.42
C TYR A 233 35.94 1.85 9.18
N THR A 234 35.40 2.41 10.27
CA THR A 234 34.29 3.38 10.35
C THR A 234 32.93 2.89 9.87
N HIS A 235 32.16 2.36 10.81
CA HIS A 235 30.74 2.07 10.68
C HIS A 235 29.96 3.36 10.34
N ARG A 236 29.51 3.50 9.09
CA ARG A 236 28.32 4.32 8.81
C ARG A 236 27.13 3.38 8.72
N ILE A 237 26.52 3.13 9.87
CA ILE A 237 25.29 2.35 9.97
C ILE A 237 24.25 3.05 9.11
N VAL A 238 23.76 2.36 8.08
CA VAL A 238 22.53 2.76 7.40
C VAL A 238 21.39 2.25 8.27
N GLU A 239 21.10 2.98 9.34
CA GLU A 239 20.07 2.60 10.29
C GLU A 239 18.70 3.06 9.76
N LEU A 240 17.93 2.14 9.20
CA LEU A 240 16.56 2.42 8.78
C LEU A 240 15.61 2.15 9.95
N SER A 241 15.56 3.02 10.97
CA SER A 241 14.66 2.82 12.11
C SER A 241 13.19 3.03 11.73
N VAL A 242 12.41 1.96 11.78
CA VAL A 242 10.95 1.98 11.83
C VAL A 242 10.53 1.05 12.96
N ARG A 243 9.79 1.57 13.93
CA ARG A 243 9.29 0.90 15.14
C ARG A 243 7.81 0.61 15.09
N THR A 244 6.93 1.22 14.33
CA THR A 244 5.47 1.00 14.39
C THR A 244 4.82 1.11 15.78
N VAL A 245 3.94 2.10 15.91
CA VAL A 245 2.66 1.90 16.59
C VAL A 245 1.59 1.75 15.50
N CYS A 246 1.43 0.53 14.97
CA CYS A 246 0.29 0.14 14.11
C CYS A 246 -0.66 -0.75 14.90
#